data_AF-A0A966XHF0-F1
#
_entry.id   AF-A0A966XHF0-F1
#
_cell.length_a   1.000
_cell.length_b   1.000
_cell.length_c   1.000
_cell.angle_alpha   90.00
_cell.angle_beta   90.00
_cell.angle_gamma   90.00
#
_symmetry.space_group_name_H-M   'P 1'
#
loop_
_entity.id
_entity.type
_entity.pdbx_description
1 polymer ?
#
loop_
_entity_poly.entity_id
_entity_poly.type
_entity_poly.pdbx_seq_one_letter_code
_entity_poly.pdbx_strand_id
1 'polypeptide(L)' 'TAEIVERVNNGNQTVPTLVFSDGSAMTNPSLAKVKEKLAALAG' A
#
# COMPACT_ATOMS: atom_id res chain seq x y z
N THR A 1 -10.85 -8.58 0.10
CA THR A 1 -11.85 -8.19 -0.94
C THR A 1 -12.08 -6.68 -0.82
N ALA A 2 -12.88 -6.06 -1.69
CA ALA A 2 -12.95 -4.60 -1.90
C ALA A 2 -12.94 -3.73 -0.62
N GLU A 3 -13.57 -4.20 0.46
CA GLU A 3 -13.56 -3.59 1.80
C GLU A 3 -12.16 -3.22 2.32
N ILE A 4 -11.15 -4.05 2.05
CA ILE A 4 -9.76 -3.77 2.46
C ILE A 4 -9.21 -2.58 1.67
N VAL A 5 -9.49 -2.51 0.37
CA VAL A 5 -9.03 -1.44 -0.53
C VAL A 5 -9.66 -0.12 -0.11
N GLU A 6 -10.98 -0.11 0.12
CA GLU A 6 -11.69 1.06 0.61
C GLU A 6 -11.14 1.54 1.94
N ARG A 7 -10.94 0.64 2.90
CA ARG A 7 -10.44 1.00 4.24
C ARG A 7 -9.07 1.66 4.18
N VAL A 8 -8.16 1.18 3.34
CA VAL A 8 -6.78 1.69 3.28
C VAL A 8 -6.60 2.86 2.32
N ASN A 9 -7.60 3.16 1.48
CA ASN A 9 -7.58 4.24 0.49
C ASN A 9 -8.67 5.31 0.73
N ASN A 10 -9.09 5.54 1.97
CA ASN A 10 -10.11 6.54 2.32
C ASN A 10 -11.43 6.38 1.53
N GLY A 11 -11.94 5.15 1.41
CA GLY A 11 -13.17 4.82 0.68
C GLY A 11 -13.00 4.65 -0.83
N ASN A 12 -11.80 4.89 -1.39
CA ASN A 12 -11.55 4.69 -2.81
C ASN A 12 -11.25 3.22 -3.14
N GLN A 13 -11.80 2.72 -4.24
CA GLN A 13 -11.56 1.36 -4.73
C GLN A 13 -10.43 1.28 -5.78
N THR A 14 -9.47 2.21 -5.74
CA THR A 14 -8.38 2.28 -6.73
C THR A 14 -7.40 1.13 -6.56
N VAL A 15 -7.05 0.48 -7.66
CA VAL A 15 -6.09 -0.63 -7.72
C VAL A 15 -5.00 -0.36 -8.76
N PRO A 16 -3.78 -0.90 -8.59
CA PRO A 16 -3.30 -1.74 -7.48
C PRO A 16 -3.08 -1.01 -6.13
N THR A 17 -3.38 -1.70 -5.03
CA THR A 17 -3.10 -1.22 -3.65
C THR A 17 -2.24 -2.24 -2.91
N LEU A 18 -1.17 -1.77 -2.27
CA LEU A 18 -0.28 -2.57 -1.43
C LEU A 18 -0.48 -2.22 0.03
N VAL A 19 -0.56 -3.23 0.89
CA VAL A 19 -0.60 -3.08 2.36
C VAL A 19 0.68 -3.69 2.92
N PHE A 20 1.39 -2.94 3.74
CA PHE A 20 2.69 -3.31 4.30
C PHE A 20 2.54 -3.87 5.73
N SER A 21 3.59 -4.52 6.24
CA SER A 21 3.62 -5.15 7.57
C SER A 21 3.46 -4.17 8.74
N ASP A 22 3.79 -2.90 8.54
CA ASP A 22 3.59 -1.82 9.51
C ASP A 22 2.15 -1.27 9.53
N GLY A 23 1.25 -1.85 8.74
CA GLY A 23 -0.13 -1.42 8.59
C GLY A 23 -0.34 -0.23 7.65
N SER A 24 0.74 0.33 7.06
CA SER A 24 0.62 1.37 6.05
C SER A 24 0.17 0.80 4.69
N ALA A 25 -0.34 1.66 3.82
CA ALA A 25 -0.75 1.26 2.47
C ALA A 25 -0.29 2.26 1.40
N MET A 26 -0.14 1.78 0.17
CA MET A 26 0.14 2.58 -1.01
C MET A 26 -0.82 2.24 -2.15
N THR A 27 -1.47 3.27 -2.68
CA THR A 27 -2.34 3.19 -3.87
C THR A 27 -1.56 3.58 -5.11
N ASN A 28 -1.57 2.74 -6.15
CA ASN A 28 -0.83 2.95 -7.42
C ASN A 28 0.65 3.36 -7.25
N PRO A 29 1.45 2.65 -6.43
CA PRO A 29 2.86 2.99 -6.28
C PRO A 29 3.67 2.61 -7.52
N SER A 30 4.78 3.34 -7.75
CA SER A 30 5.83 2.90 -8.66
C SER A 30 6.72 1.85 -7.98
N LEU A 31 7.40 1.01 -8.77
CA LEU A 31 8.31 -0.01 -8.23
C LEU A 31 9.44 0.59 -7.38
N ALA A 32 9.90 1.81 -7.70
CA ALA A 32 10.92 2.51 -6.90
C ALA A 32 10.42 2.78 -5.47
N LYS A 33 9.21 3.32 -5.33
CA LYS A 33 8.60 3.59 -4.01
C LYS A 33 8.37 2.31 -3.20
N VAL A 34 7.99 1.21 -3.87
CA VAL A 34 7.82 -0.08 -3.20
C VAL A 34 9.16 -0.57 -2.62
N LYS A 35 10.24 -0.49 -3.41
CA LYS A 35 11.59 -0.89 -2.96
C LYS A 35 12.07 -0.05 -1.78
N GLU A 36 11.89 1.26 -1.83
CA GLU A 36 12.25 2.17 -0.73
C GLU A 36 11.49 1.82 0.55
N LYS A 37 10.17 1.59 0.45
CA LYS A 37 9.35 1.22 1.61
C LYS A 37 9.76 -0.12 2.21
N LEU A 38 10.02 -1.13 1.36
CA LEU A 38 10.50 -2.43 1.83
C LEU A 38 11.87 -2.34 2.51
N ALA A 39 12.79 -1.53 1.98
CA ALA A 39 14.09 -1.30 2.62
C ALA A 39 13.93 -0.62 3.98
N ALA A 40 13.02 0.36 4.10
CA ALA A 40 12.72 1.04 5.36
C ALA A 40 12.07 0.12 6.42
N LEU A 41 11.39 -0.95 6.02
CA LEU A 41 10.76 -1.92 6.92
C LEU A 41 11.68 -3.09 7.32
N ALA A 42 12.80 -3.25 6.61
CA ALA A 42 13.79 -4.30 6.88
C ALA A 42 14.88 -3.86 7.87
N GLY A 43 14.93 -2.56 8.21
CA GLY A 43 15.80 -2.00 9.24
C GLY A 43 15.06 -1.84 10.57
#